data_AF-A0A960F0K7-F1
#
_entry.id   AF-A0A960F0K7-F1
#
_cell.length_a   1.000
_cell.length_b   1.000
_cell.length_c   1.000
_cell.angle_alpha   90.00
_cell.angle_beta   90.00
_cell.angle_gamma   90.00
#
_symmetry.space_group_name_H-M   'P 1'
#
loop_
_entity.id
_entity.type
_entity.pdbx_description
1 polymer ?
#
loop_
_entity_poly.entity_id
_entity_poly.type
_entity_poly.pdbx_seq_one_letter_code
_entity_poly.pdbx_strand_id
1 'polypeptide(L)'
;MKLLLLPKWARRLITVPALFVLFLWALGLLPVWLLVTAFVSRFVPGRWRLFRLAWFTVLYLALEVGALAVLFWYWLASGFGRHLGDERWLDRHYRLLAWFLRRLMASARVTFSLRFAYEGDVTGIDTAQPLLVLSRHAGAGDSFLIIDRIVNGARPRRPQIVLKDLLQLDPSIDVILNRVGATFVSPSKSGRTKVVDELARLAGAATGRDAVVLFPEGGNVTPERKA
;
A
#
# COMPACT_ATOMS: atom_id res chain seq x y z
N MET A 1 -5.33 11.27 16.50
CA MET A 1 -6.11 10.02 16.34
C MET A 1 -5.71 9.02 17.42
N LYS A 2 -6.57 8.75 18.41
CA LYS A 2 -6.25 7.88 19.55
C LYS A 2 -5.93 6.42 19.15
N LEU A 3 -6.49 5.94 18.04
CA LEU A 3 -6.27 4.58 17.50
C LEU A 3 -4.82 4.26 17.13
N LEU A 4 -4.04 5.25 16.66
CA LEU A 4 -2.64 5.01 16.27
C LEU A 4 -1.70 4.86 17.47
N LEU A 5 -2.12 5.34 18.64
CA LEU A 5 -1.37 5.22 19.88
C LEU A 5 -1.58 3.85 20.54
N LEU A 6 -2.56 3.07 20.07
CA LEU A 6 -2.83 1.74 20.60
C LEU A 6 -1.76 0.73 20.15
N PRO A 7 -1.47 -0.29 20.98
CA PRO A 7 -0.70 -1.45 20.55
C PRO A 7 -1.28 -2.09 19.28
N LYS A 8 -0.42 -2.69 18.46
CA LYS A 8 -0.80 -3.28 17.15
C LYS A 8 -2.00 -4.24 17.27
N TRP A 9 -2.03 -5.07 18.30
CA TRP A 9 -3.12 -6.03 18.52
C TRP A 9 -4.47 -5.34 18.80
N ALA A 10 -4.48 -4.30 19.64
CA ALA A 10 -5.70 -3.58 20.02
C ALA A 10 -6.25 -2.79 18.84
N ARG A 11 -5.36 -2.16 18.05
CA ARG A 11 -5.75 -1.50 16.80
C ARG A 11 -6.40 -2.49 15.84
N ARG A 12 -5.78 -3.65 15.60
CA ARG A 12 -6.29 -4.70 14.69
C ARG A 12 -7.63 -5.29 15.15
N LEU A 13 -7.84 -5.41 16.47
CA LEU A 13 -9.12 -5.88 17.03
C LEU A 13 -10.28 -4.93 16.69
N ILE A 14 -10.00 -3.67 16.39
CA ILE A 14 -11.00 -2.68 15.99
C ILE A 14 -11.06 -2.56 14.46
N THR A 15 -9.92 -2.34 13.81
CA THR A 15 -9.86 -2.01 12.38
C THR A 15 -10.22 -3.20 11.49
N VAL A 16 -9.83 -4.43 11.86
CA VAL A 16 -10.14 -5.62 11.05
C VAL A 16 -11.64 -5.92 11.07
N PRO A 17 -12.34 -6.05 12.22
CA PRO A 17 -13.78 -6.26 12.22
C PRO A 17 -14.55 -5.09 11.58
N ALA A 18 -14.14 -3.85 11.81
CA ALA A 18 -14.76 -2.68 11.19
C ALA A 18 -14.70 -2.74 9.66
N LEU A 19 -13.58 -3.20 9.09
CA LEU A 19 -13.44 -3.43 7.65
C LEU A 19 -14.38 -4.54 7.15
N PHE A 20 -14.51 -5.66 7.86
CA PHE A 20 -15.44 -6.73 7.49
C PHE A 20 -16.89 -6.24 7.50
N VAL A 21 -17.30 -5.49 8.53
CA VAL A 21 -18.62 -4.86 8.60
C VAL A 21 -18.82 -3.90 7.43
N LEU A 22 -17.83 -3.04 7.15
CA LEU A 22 -17.86 -2.11 6.02
C LEU A 22 -17.99 -2.84 4.68
N PHE A 23 -17.25 -3.93 4.49
CA PHE A 23 -17.33 -4.76 3.29
C PHE A 23 -18.71 -5.39 3.11
N LEU A 24 -19.25 -6.04 4.16
CA LEU A 24 -20.58 -6.64 4.12
C LEU A 24 -21.67 -5.60 3.86
N TRP A 25 -21.55 -4.42 4.47
CA TRP A 25 -22.46 -3.31 4.23
C TRP A 25 -22.38 -2.79 2.79
N ALA A 26 -21.17 -2.57 2.27
CA ALA A 26 -20.95 -2.10 0.91
C ALA A 26 -21.44 -3.12 -0.14
N LEU A 27 -21.21 -4.41 0.11
CA LEU A 27 -21.64 -5.51 -0.75
C LEU A 27 -23.16 -5.73 -0.70
N GLY A 28 -23.75 -5.75 0.50
CA GLY A 28 -25.19 -5.95 0.69
C GLY A 28 -26.03 -4.82 0.10
N LEU A 29 -25.52 -3.58 0.15
CA LEU A 29 -26.16 -2.41 -0.44
C LEU A 29 -25.64 -2.10 -1.85
N LEU A 30 -24.88 -2.99 -2.47
CA LEU A 30 -24.25 -2.75 -3.77
C LEU A 30 -25.25 -2.29 -4.84
N PRO A 31 -26.43 -2.92 -5.03
CA PRO A 31 -27.40 -2.45 -6.03
C PRO A 31 -27.86 -1.02 -5.76
N VAL A 32 -28.08 -0.67 -4.48
CA VAL A 32 -28.53 0.66 -4.07
C VAL A 32 -27.44 1.70 -4.33
N TRP A 33 -26.20 1.43 -3.90
CA TRP A 33 -25.08 2.35 -4.12
C TRP A 33 -24.80 2.57 -5.60
N LEU A 34 -24.85 1.53 -6.43
CA LEU A 34 -24.64 1.64 -7.87
C LEU A 34 -25.73 2.50 -8.53
N LEU A 35 -27.01 2.32 -8.17
CA LEU A 35 -28.10 3.14 -8.69
C LEU A 35 -28.00 4.60 -8.24
N VAL A 36 -27.76 4.83 -6.95
CA VAL A 36 -27.63 6.19 -6.38
C VAL A 36 -26.44 6.91 -6.99
N THR A 37 -25.27 6.27 -7.07
CA THR A 37 -24.06 6.90 -7.61
C THR A 37 -24.13 7.12 -9.12
N ALA A 38 -24.81 6.24 -9.86
CA ALA A 38 -25.13 6.45 -11.27
C ALA A 38 -26.01 7.69 -11.46
N PHE A 39 -27.09 7.81 -10.68
CA PHE A 39 -28.00 8.95 -10.72
C PHE A 39 -27.32 10.26 -10.30
N VAL A 40 -26.60 10.26 -9.18
CA VAL A 40 -25.89 11.46 -8.67
C VAL A 40 -24.76 11.86 -9.62
N SER A 41 -24.12 10.91 -10.32
CA SER A 41 -23.06 11.23 -11.29
C SER A 41 -23.55 12.08 -12.47
N ARG A 42 -24.87 12.25 -12.70
CA ARG A 42 -25.41 13.21 -13.65
C ARG A 42 -25.21 14.67 -13.21
N PHE A 43 -25.13 14.91 -11.90
CA PHE A 43 -25.08 16.26 -11.30
C PHE A 43 -23.66 16.68 -10.90
N VAL A 44 -22.67 15.81 -11.09
CA VAL A 44 -21.27 16.06 -10.71
C VAL A 44 -20.38 15.99 -11.95
N PRO A 45 -19.37 16.86 -12.08
CA PRO A 45 -18.45 16.82 -13.22
C PRO A 45 -17.72 15.47 -13.35
N GLY A 46 -17.71 14.94 -14.57
CA GLY A 46 -17.12 13.66 -14.93
C GLY A 46 -18.15 12.53 -15.05
N ARG A 47 -18.45 12.14 -16.30
CA ARG A 47 -19.45 11.09 -16.60
C ARG A 47 -19.11 9.81 -15.86
N TRP A 48 -20.04 9.31 -15.05
CA TRP A 48 -19.94 8.08 -14.23
C TRP A 48 -18.79 8.07 -13.21
N ARG A 49 -18.22 9.23 -12.85
CA ARG A 49 -17.06 9.29 -11.96
C ARG A 49 -17.37 8.71 -10.58
N LEU A 50 -18.49 9.12 -9.97
CA LEU A 50 -18.88 8.62 -8.65
C LEU A 50 -19.20 7.13 -8.67
N PHE A 51 -19.86 6.66 -9.72
CA PHE A 51 -20.12 5.26 -9.94
C PHE A 51 -18.83 4.43 -10.03
N ARG A 52 -17.87 4.86 -10.84
CA ARG A 52 -16.55 4.22 -10.96
C ARG A 52 -15.80 4.19 -9.64
N LEU A 53 -15.84 5.28 -8.88
CA LEU A 53 -15.21 5.35 -7.55
C LEU A 53 -15.87 4.38 -6.58
N ALA A 54 -17.20 4.34 -6.51
CA ALA A 54 -17.92 3.40 -5.65
C ALA A 54 -17.62 1.94 -6.02
N TRP A 55 -17.64 1.61 -7.31
CA TRP A 55 -17.26 0.29 -7.81
C TRP A 55 -15.81 -0.07 -7.42
N PHE A 56 -14.87 0.83 -7.64
CA PHE A 56 -13.47 0.61 -7.28
C PHE A 56 -13.28 0.42 -5.77
N THR A 57 -14.02 1.17 -4.94
CA THR A 57 -14.00 1.00 -3.48
C THR A 57 -14.46 -0.40 -3.08
N VAL A 58 -15.52 -0.93 -3.69
CA VAL A 58 -15.97 -2.31 -3.42
C VAL A 58 -14.90 -3.32 -3.81
N LEU A 59 -14.27 -3.16 -4.99
CA LEU A 59 -13.17 -4.02 -5.40
C LEU A 59 -11.98 -3.94 -4.45
N TYR A 60 -11.64 -2.74 -3.96
CA TYR A 60 -10.61 -2.55 -2.95
C TYR A 60 -10.92 -3.31 -1.66
N LEU A 61 -12.14 -3.15 -1.13
CA LEU A 61 -12.58 -3.86 0.08
C LEU A 61 -12.57 -5.39 -0.09
N ALA A 62 -12.94 -5.89 -1.28
CA ALA A 62 -12.86 -7.31 -1.58
C ALA A 62 -11.41 -7.82 -1.59
N LEU A 63 -10.48 -7.05 -2.15
CA LEU A 63 -9.05 -7.37 -2.13
C LEU A 63 -8.48 -7.34 -0.71
N GLU A 64 -8.85 -6.33 0.08
CA GLU A 64 -8.48 -6.20 1.50
C GLU A 64 -8.89 -7.45 2.30
N VAL A 65 -10.16 -7.85 2.20
CA VAL A 65 -10.69 -9.04 2.87
C VAL A 65 -9.97 -10.30 2.42
N GLY A 66 -9.74 -10.47 1.11
CA GLY A 66 -8.98 -11.60 0.58
C GLY A 66 -7.53 -11.65 1.09
N ALA A 67 -6.84 -10.50 1.12
CA ALA A 67 -5.49 -10.40 1.64
C ALA A 67 -5.41 -10.72 3.13
N LEU A 68 -6.36 -10.22 3.94
CA LEU A 68 -6.43 -10.52 5.36
C LEU A 68 -6.71 -12.00 5.64
N ALA A 69 -7.56 -12.65 4.85
CA ALA A 69 -7.79 -14.09 4.96
C ALA A 69 -6.50 -14.88 4.69
N VAL A 70 -5.74 -14.51 3.66
CA VAL A 70 -4.44 -15.14 3.37
C VAL A 70 -3.41 -14.85 4.47
N LEU A 71 -3.37 -13.62 5.00
CA LEU A 71 -2.48 -13.25 6.10
C LEU A 71 -2.81 -13.98 7.39
N PHE A 72 -4.09 -14.24 7.65
CA PHE A 72 -4.54 -15.07 8.76
C PHE A 72 -4.09 -16.51 8.56
N TRP A 73 -4.26 -17.07 7.36
CA TRP A 73 -3.75 -18.39 7.01
C TRP A 73 -2.23 -18.50 7.19
N TYR A 74 -1.44 -17.52 6.73
CA TYR A 74 0.01 -17.50 6.94
C TYR A 74 0.38 -17.49 8.43
N TRP A 75 -0.39 -16.79 9.26
CA TRP A 75 -0.17 -16.79 10.71
C TRP A 75 -0.42 -18.17 11.34
N LEU A 76 -1.50 -18.86 10.94
CA LEU A 76 -1.77 -20.23 11.37
C LEU A 76 -0.66 -21.18 10.92
N ALA A 77 -0.34 -21.18 9.62
CA ALA A 77 0.61 -22.09 8.99
C ALA A 77 2.07 -21.87 9.43
N SER A 78 2.41 -20.69 9.96
CA SER A 78 3.72 -20.39 10.55
C SER A 78 3.81 -20.71 12.04
N GLY A 79 2.86 -21.48 12.58
CA GLY A 79 2.82 -21.86 13.98
C GLY A 79 2.38 -20.70 14.87
N PHE A 80 1.24 -20.09 14.56
CA PHE A 80 0.67 -18.96 15.30
C PHE A 80 1.62 -17.76 15.37
N GLY A 81 2.36 -17.53 14.29
CA GLY A 81 3.26 -16.38 14.16
C GLY A 81 4.71 -16.63 14.57
N ARG A 82 5.05 -17.81 15.11
CA ARG A 82 6.41 -18.14 15.59
C ARG A 82 7.47 -18.05 14.50
N HIS A 83 7.12 -18.47 13.28
CA HIS A 83 8.03 -18.53 12.15
C HIS A 83 7.83 -17.41 11.11
N LEU A 84 7.03 -16.38 11.41
CA LEU A 84 6.76 -15.32 10.43
C LEU A 84 7.99 -14.52 9.99
N GLY A 85 9.02 -14.48 10.85
CA GLY A 85 10.30 -13.82 10.56
C GLY A 85 11.22 -14.61 9.63
N ASP A 86 10.93 -15.87 9.34
CA ASP A 86 11.79 -16.68 8.47
C ASP A 86 11.72 -16.16 7.03
N GLU A 87 12.86 -16.23 6.33
CA GLU A 87 13.02 -15.75 4.94
C GLU A 87 11.93 -16.29 3.99
N ARG A 88 11.54 -17.56 4.18
CA ARG A 88 10.49 -18.21 3.39
C ARG A 88 9.12 -17.56 3.59
N TRP A 89 8.81 -17.08 4.78
CA TRP A 89 7.54 -16.39 5.07
C TRP A 89 7.61 -14.94 4.63
N LEU A 90 8.73 -14.25 4.80
CA LEU A 90 8.95 -12.92 4.23
C LEU A 90 8.71 -12.92 2.71
N ASP A 91 9.27 -13.87 1.98
CA ASP A 91 9.04 -14.03 0.54
C ASP A 91 7.57 -14.29 0.18
N ARG A 92 6.80 -14.97 1.04
CA ARG A 92 5.34 -15.14 0.85
C ARG A 92 4.57 -13.85 1.08
N HIS A 93 4.97 -13.02 2.04
CA HIS A 93 4.35 -11.71 2.27
C HIS A 93 4.63 -10.77 1.09
N TYR A 94 5.87 -10.71 0.58
CA TYR A 94 6.16 -9.91 -0.61
C TYR A 94 5.42 -10.41 -1.85
N ARG A 95 5.25 -11.72 -2.03
CA ARG A 95 4.41 -12.27 -3.11
C ARG A 95 2.93 -11.89 -2.96
N LEU A 96 2.41 -11.87 -1.73
CA LEU A 96 1.05 -11.41 -1.48
C LEU A 96 0.90 -9.91 -1.78
N LEU A 97 1.87 -9.09 -1.36
CA LEU A 97 1.92 -7.66 -1.70
C LEU A 97 1.93 -7.46 -3.21
N ALA A 98 2.78 -8.21 -3.91
CA ALA A 98 2.88 -8.16 -5.37
C ALA A 98 1.56 -8.56 -6.04
N TRP A 99 0.92 -9.64 -5.58
CA TRP A 99 -0.40 -10.05 -6.08
C TRP A 99 -1.45 -8.97 -5.83
N PHE A 100 -1.52 -8.43 -4.61
CA PHE A 100 -2.49 -7.41 -4.23
C PHE A 100 -2.37 -6.18 -5.11
N LEU A 101 -1.15 -5.62 -5.24
CA LEU A 101 -0.90 -4.45 -6.07
C LEU A 101 -1.20 -4.70 -7.54
N ARG A 102 -0.84 -5.87 -8.07
CA ARG A 102 -1.14 -6.23 -9.46
C ARG A 102 -2.65 -6.25 -9.71
N ARG A 103 -3.43 -6.81 -8.80
CA ARG A 103 -4.91 -6.85 -8.88
C ARG A 103 -5.53 -5.47 -8.73
N LEU A 104 -5.02 -4.68 -7.79
CA LEU A 104 -5.48 -3.32 -7.56
C LEU A 104 -5.23 -2.43 -8.78
N MET A 105 -4.01 -2.46 -9.33
CA MET A 105 -3.63 -1.68 -10.51
C MET A 105 -4.39 -2.13 -11.76
N ALA A 106 -4.58 -3.44 -11.96
CA ALA A 106 -5.41 -3.94 -13.06
C ALA A 106 -6.86 -3.45 -12.94
N SER A 107 -7.43 -3.50 -11.73
CA SER A 107 -8.78 -2.99 -11.45
C SER A 107 -8.88 -1.48 -11.70
N ALA A 108 -7.85 -0.72 -11.33
CA ALA A 108 -7.79 0.72 -11.56
C ALA A 108 -7.71 1.07 -13.04
N ARG A 109 -6.90 0.33 -13.82
CA ARG A 109 -6.79 0.51 -15.29
C ARG A 109 -8.14 0.31 -15.97
N VAL A 110 -8.84 -0.77 -15.63
CA VAL A 110 -10.15 -1.07 -16.23
C VAL A 110 -11.20 -0.06 -15.76
N THR A 111 -11.27 0.17 -14.44
CA THR A 111 -12.34 1.00 -13.87
C THR A 111 -12.20 2.45 -14.33
N PHE A 112 -11.01 3.04 -14.24
CA PHE A 112 -10.77 4.45 -14.55
C PHE A 112 -10.23 4.70 -15.96
N SER A 113 -10.18 3.68 -16.82
CA SER A 113 -9.64 3.76 -18.19
C SER A 113 -8.21 4.34 -18.23
N LEU A 114 -7.35 3.95 -17.28
CA LEU A 114 -5.99 4.47 -17.15
C LEU A 114 -5.02 3.70 -18.04
N ARG A 115 -4.07 4.41 -18.65
CA ARG A 115 -2.89 3.84 -19.30
C ARG A 115 -1.65 4.26 -18.53
N PHE A 116 -0.83 3.27 -18.13
CA PHE A 116 0.47 3.53 -17.52
C PHE A 116 1.55 3.27 -18.57
N ALA A 117 2.36 4.29 -18.85
CA ALA A 117 3.55 4.18 -19.67
C ALA A 117 4.76 4.15 -18.73
N TYR A 118 5.71 3.28 -19.02
CA TYR A 118 6.98 3.19 -18.31
C TYR A 118 8.09 3.42 -19.32
N GLU A 119 8.82 4.52 -19.15
CA GLU A 119 9.94 4.89 -20.00
C GLU A 119 11.24 4.71 -19.23
N GLY A 120 12.31 4.38 -19.96
CA GLY A 120 13.63 4.09 -19.40
C GLY A 120 13.96 2.60 -19.28
N ASP A 121 15.25 2.29 -19.45
CA ASP A 121 15.78 0.94 -19.34
C ASP A 121 16.41 0.72 -17.95
N VAL A 122 15.91 -0.30 -17.24
CA VAL A 122 16.39 -0.70 -15.91
C VAL A 122 17.25 -1.97 -15.98
N THR A 123 17.56 -2.46 -17.18
CA THR A 123 18.35 -3.69 -17.38
C THR A 123 19.84 -3.50 -17.12
N GLY A 124 20.35 -2.27 -17.10
CA GLY A 124 21.72 -1.97 -16.68
C GLY A 124 21.95 -2.00 -15.17
N ILE A 125 20.88 -2.06 -14.35
CA ILE A 125 20.99 -1.94 -12.90
C ILE A 125 21.56 -3.23 -12.29
N ASP A 126 22.71 -3.13 -11.64
CA ASP A 126 23.31 -4.23 -10.90
C ASP A 126 22.33 -4.82 -9.86
N THR A 127 22.13 -6.13 -9.94
CA THR A 127 21.27 -6.89 -9.03
C THR A 127 21.95 -7.29 -7.73
N ALA A 128 23.27 -7.15 -7.63
CA ALA A 128 24.01 -7.39 -6.40
C ALA A 128 23.87 -6.22 -5.40
N GLN A 129 23.61 -5.01 -5.91
CA GLN A 129 23.52 -3.78 -5.12
C GLN A 129 22.06 -3.38 -4.84
N PRO A 130 21.75 -2.79 -3.67
CA PRO A 130 20.42 -2.27 -3.39
C PRO A 130 20.02 -1.16 -4.36
N LEU A 131 18.72 -1.04 -4.66
CA LEU A 131 18.21 0.00 -5.55
C LEU A 131 17.76 1.20 -4.72
N LEU A 132 18.24 2.41 -5.03
CA LEU A 132 17.69 3.64 -4.49
C LEU A 132 16.70 4.25 -5.49
N VAL A 133 15.43 4.37 -5.09
CA VAL A 133 14.36 4.95 -5.89
C VAL A 133 13.97 6.30 -5.32
N LEU A 134 14.27 7.36 -6.07
CA LEU A 134 13.86 8.72 -5.73
C LEU A 134 12.67 9.09 -6.60
N SER A 135 11.54 9.43 -5.97
CA SER A 135 10.36 9.87 -6.69
C SER A 135 9.80 11.17 -6.13
N ARG A 136 9.15 11.93 -7.00
CA ARG A 136 8.25 13.01 -6.57
C ARG A 136 6.92 12.41 -6.14
N HIS A 137 6.24 13.02 -5.17
CA HIS A 137 4.93 12.57 -4.70
C HIS A 137 3.84 13.43 -5.35
N ALA A 138 3.18 12.92 -6.37
CA ALA A 138 2.12 13.59 -7.11
C ALA A 138 0.70 13.24 -6.62
N GLY A 139 0.53 12.28 -5.69
CA GLY A 139 -0.76 12.03 -5.02
C GLY A 139 -0.93 10.64 -4.43
N ALA A 140 -2.09 10.37 -3.81
CA ALA A 140 -2.33 9.13 -3.05
C ALA A 140 -2.13 7.81 -3.83
N GLY A 141 -2.24 7.84 -5.16
CA GLY A 141 -2.08 6.66 -6.02
C GLY A 141 -0.65 6.39 -6.52
N ASP A 142 0.26 7.36 -6.43
CA ASP A 142 1.59 7.23 -7.04
C ASP A 142 2.45 6.15 -6.37
N SER A 143 2.30 5.99 -5.06
CA SER A 143 3.10 5.10 -4.25
C SER A 143 2.71 3.68 -4.58
N PHE A 144 1.42 3.42 -4.80
CA PHE A 144 0.98 2.13 -5.31
C PHE A 144 1.57 1.81 -6.68
N LEU A 145 1.67 2.78 -7.60
CA LEU A 145 2.28 2.57 -8.92
C LEU A 145 3.78 2.28 -8.85
N ILE A 146 4.51 3.04 -8.02
CA ILE A 146 5.95 2.88 -7.83
C ILE A 146 6.23 1.53 -7.19
N ILE A 147 5.51 1.21 -6.11
CA ILE A 147 5.71 -0.04 -5.37
C ILE A 147 5.27 -1.23 -6.22
N ASP A 148 4.16 -1.14 -6.97
CA ASP A 148 3.76 -2.16 -7.96
C ASP A 148 4.88 -2.38 -8.98
N ARG A 149 5.47 -1.31 -9.52
CA ARG A 149 6.58 -1.43 -10.47
C ARG A 149 7.82 -2.09 -9.85
N ILE A 150 8.10 -1.84 -8.58
CA ILE A 150 9.22 -2.45 -7.85
C ILE A 150 8.98 -3.94 -7.62
N VAL A 151 7.79 -4.35 -7.19
CA VAL A 151 7.52 -5.75 -6.83
C VAL A 151 7.04 -6.62 -7.99
N ASN A 152 6.46 -6.03 -9.03
CA ASN A 152 5.92 -6.72 -10.21
C ASN A 152 6.65 -6.40 -11.52
N GLY A 153 7.67 -5.54 -11.49
CA GLY A 153 8.42 -5.13 -12.68
C GLY A 153 9.36 -6.21 -13.23
N ALA A 154 10.15 -5.84 -14.23
CA ALA A 154 11.09 -6.74 -14.90
C ALA A 154 12.18 -7.29 -13.95
N ARG A 155 12.51 -6.55 -12.89
CA ARG A 155 13.46 -6.96 -11.84
C ARG A 155 12.83 -6.73 -10.47
N PRO A 156 12.02 -7.69 -9.98
CA PRO A 156 11.32 -7.57 -8.71
C PRO A 156 12.28 -7.38 -7.53
N ARG A 157 12.00 -6.40 -6.68
CA ARG A 157 12.72 -6.15 -5.43
C ARG A 157 11.75 -5.96 -4.26
N ARG A 158 12.27 -6.08 -3.05
CA ARG A 158 11.57 -5.85 -1.78
C ARG A 158 11.55 -4.35 -1.50
N PRO A 159 10.38 -3.69 -1.52
CA PRO A 159 10.30 -2.26 -1.24
C PRO A 159 10.58 -1.99 0.24
N GLN A 160 11.53 -1.11 0.49
CA GLN A 160 11.83 -0.55 1.80
C GLN A 160 11.43 0.93 1.78
N ILE A 161 10.39 1.27 2.52
CA ILE A 161 9.80 2.62 2.48
C ILE A 161 9.42 3.07 3.87
N VAL A 162 9.63 4.36 4.14
CA VAL A 162 9.14 5.02 5.35
C VAL A 162 7.74 5.55 5.08
N LEU A 163 6.78 5.08 5.86
CA LEU A 163 5.36 5.34 5.67
C LEU A 163 4.81 6.28 6.75
N LYS A 164 3.73 6.99 6.42
CA LYS A 164 2.95 7.73 7.42
C LYS A 164 2.23 6.74 8.32
N ASP A 165 2.24 6.99 9.63
CA ASP A 165 1.54 6.20 10.64
C ASP A 165 0.04 6.01 10.35
N LEU A 166 -0.63 7.01 9.75
CA LEU A 166 -2.01 6.97 9.28
C LEU A 166 -2.34 5.77 8.38
N LEU A 167 -1.38 5.27 7.60
CA LEU A 167 -1.58 4.12 6.72
C LEU A 167 -1.87 2.83 7.49
N GLN A 168 -1.56 2.78 8.79
CA GLN A 168 -1.90 1.65 9.67
C GLN A 168 -3.40 1.61 10.05
N LEU A 169 -4.20 2.59 9.62
CA LEU A 169 -5.66 2.46 9.71
C LEU A 169 -6.23 1.48 8.69
N ASP A 170 -5.53 1.30 7.57
CA ASP A 170 -5.86 0.29 6.61
C ASP A 170 -5.39 -1.09 7.15
N PRO A 171 -6.28 -2.07 7.35
CA PRO A 171 -5.92 -3.27 8.06
C PRO A 171 -4.96 -4.19 7.30
N SER A 172 -5.10 -4.36 5.98
CA SER A 172 -4.15 -5.22 5.24
C SER A 172 -2.77 -4.58 5.21
N ILE A 173 -2.69 -3.25 4.99
CA ILE A 173 -1.44 -2.49 5.02
C ILE A 173 -0.80 -2.60 6.41
N ASP A 174 -1.56 -2.38 7.49
CA ASP A 174 -1.07 -2.52 8.85
C ASP A 174 -0.50 -3.92 9.12
N VAL A 175 -1.19 -4.98 8.69
CA VAL A 175 -0.75 -6.36 8.96
C VAL A 175 0.47 -6.71 8.12
N ILE A 176 0.43 -6.50 6.80
CA ILE A 176 1.50 -6.94 5.88
C ILE A 176 2.79 -6.15 6.10
N LEU A 177 2.71 -4.82 6.20
CA LEU A 177 3.88 -3.96 6.29
C LEU A 177 4.60 -4.11 7.64
N ASN A 178 3.86 -4.28 8.74
CA ASN A 178 4.47 -4.58 10.03
C ASN A 178 5.12 -5.98 10.08
N ARG A 179 4.69 -6.94 9.23
CA ARG A 179 5.28 -8.28 9.17
C ARG A 179 6.56 -8.32 8.33
N VAL A 180 6.66 -7.48 7.30
CA VAL A 180 7.88 -7.34 6.48
C VAL A 180 8.87 -6.32 7.05
N GLY A 181 8.59 -5.77 8.25
CA GLY A 181 9.50 -4.86 8.94
C GLY A 181 9.52 -3.43 8.42
N ALA A 182 8.46 -2.97 7.73
CA ALA A 182 8.35 -1.60 7.26
C ALA A 182 8.22 -0.61 8.43
N THR A 183 8.68 0.62 8.20
CA THR A 183 8.71 1.64 9.26
C THR A 183 7.66 2.71 9.06
N PHE A 184 6.95 3.01 10.14
CA PHE A 184 5.91 4.03 10.21
C PHE A 184 6.37 5.19 11.08
N VAL A 185 6.21 6.41 10.57
CA VAL A 185 6.62 7.62 11.28
C VAL A 185 5.46 8.61 11.36
N SER A 186 5.39 9.31 12.49
CA SER A 186 4.39 10.34 12.76
C SER A 186 4.92 11.72 12.33
N PRO A 187 4.07 12.66 11.85
CA PRO A 187 4.52 13.97 11.33
C PRO A 187 5.11 14.97 12.34
N SER A 188 5.37 14.59 13.60
CA SER A 188 5.85 15.54 14.62
C SER A 188 7.28 16.05 14.35
N LYS A 189 7.67 17.17 14.95
CA LYS A 189 9.05 17.71 14.86
C LYS A 189 10.10 16.70 15.34
N SER A 190 9.81 15.91 16.37
CA SER A 190 10.64 14.78 16.83
C SER A 190 10.65 13.59 15.86
N GLY A 191 9.69 13.52 14.94
CA GLY A 191 9.62 12.53 13.88
C GLY A 191 10.68 12.72 12.81
N ARG A 192 11.10 13.96 12.49
CA ARG A 192 12.09 14.21 11.41
C ARG A 192 13.45 13.58 11.69
N THR A 193 14.00 13.72 12.89
CA THR A 193 15.27 13.08 13.27
C THR A 193 15.13 11.56 13.21
N LYS A 194 14.02 11.02 13.72
CA LYS A 194 13.71 9.59 13.65
C LYS A 194 13.56 9.07 12.21
N VAL A 195 13.04 9.86 11.27
CA VAL A 195 12.98 9.48 9.84
C VAL A 195 14.40 9.27 9.31
N VAL A 196 15.32 10.19 9.58
CA VAL A 196 16.69 10.13 9.04
C VAL A 196 17.46 8.95 9.60
N ASP A 197 17.41 8.74 10.92
CA ASP A 197 18.09 7.60 11.58
C ASP A 197 17.57 6.27 11.04
N GLU A 198 16.26 6.18 10.86
CA GLU A 198 15.63 4.99 10.33
C GLU A 198 15.95 4.76 8.85
N LEU A 199 16.02 5.84 8.07
CA LEU A 199 16.44 5.76 6.69
C LEU A 199 17.87 5.24 6.55
N ALA A 200 18.78 5.76 7.39
CA ALA A 200 20.17 5.32 7.43
C ALA A 200 20.25 3.84 7.83
N ARG A 201 19.44 3.40 8.80
CA ARG A 201 19.32 1.99 9.18
C ARG A 201 18.83 1.12 8.03
N LEU A 202 17.77 1.54 7.34
CA LEU A 202 17.19 0.80 6.20
C LEU A 202 18.18 0.73 5.03
N ALA A 203 18.84 1.84 4.70
CA ALA A 203 19.84 1.89 3.64
C ALA A 203 21.08 1.04 3.97
N GLY A 204 21.56 1.08 5.22
CA GLY A 204 22.72 0.31 5.67
C GLY A 204 22.47 -1.20 5.74
N ALA A 205 21.23 -1.63 5.92
CA ALA A 205 20.84 -3.04 5.95
C ALA A 205 20.35 -3.58 4.58
N ALA A 206 20.18 -2.70 3.58
CA ALA A 206 19.62 -3.07 2.29
C ALA A 206 20.57 -3.98 1.49
N THR A 207 19.99 -5.01 0.87
CA THR A 207 20.71 -5.96 0.02
C THR A 207 20.37 -5.76 -1.46
N GLY A 208 21.02 -6.48 -2.37
CA GLY A 208 20.67 -6.48 -3.80
C GLY A 208 19.19 -6.82 -4.10
N ARG A 209 18.49 -7.46 -3.16
CA ARG A 209 17.07 -7.79 -3.28
C ARG A 209 16.15 -6.64 -2.88
N ASP A 210 16.67 -5.57 -2.30
CA ASP A 210 15.90 -4.47 -1.75
C ASP A 210 15.89 -3.24 -2.67
N ALA A 211 14.81 -2.48 -2.57
CA ALA A 211 14.66 -1.17 -3.19
C ALA A 211 14.23 -0.16 -2.12
N VAL A 212 15.11 0.76 -1.77
CA VAL A 212 14.85 1.85 -0.83
C VAL A 212 14.15 2.97 -1.57
N VAL A 213 12.92 3.29 -1.17
CA VAL A 213 12.09 4.31 -1.82
C VAL A 213 12.03 5.57 -0.99
N LEU A 214 12.43 6.69 -1.58
CA LEU A 214 12.42 8.01 -0.96
C LEU A 214 11.59 8.99 -1.78
N PHE A 215 10.87 9.84 -1.05
CA PHE A 215 10.22 11.03 -1.60
C PHE A 215 10.94 12.27 -1.06
N PRO A 216 11.96 12.80 -1.76
CA PRO A 216 12.83 13.87 -1.24
C PRO A 216 12.07 15.13 -0.84
N GLU A 217 10.94 15.40 -1.50
CA GLU A 217 10.07 16.56 -1.24
C GLU A 217 9.30 16.46 0.09
N GLY A 218 9.22 15.27 0.71
CA GLY A 218 8.57 15.06 2.02
C GLY A 218 7.04 15.26 2.05
N GLY A 219 6.40 15.48 0.90
CA GLY A 219 4.94 15.61 0.76
C GLY A 219 4.52 15.81 -0.69
N ASN A 220 3.21 16.02 -0.92
CA ASN A 220 2.69 16.21 -2.28
C ASN A 220 3.32 17.45 -2.95
N VAL A 221 3.53 17.37 -4.27
CA VAL A 221 3.88 18.52 -5.10
C VAL A 221 2.81 19.60 -4.93
N THR A 222 3.24 20.78 -4.45
CA THR A 222 2.45 22.01 -4.46
C THR A 222 3.14 23.02 -5.39
N PRO A 223 2.44 24.05 -5.89
CA PRO A 223 3.08 25.12 -6.68
C PRO A 223 4.30 25.74 -5.98
N GLU A 224 4.26 25.83 -4.65
CA GLU A 224 5.33 26.32 -3.78
C GLU A 224 6.52 25.36 -3.62
N ARG A 225 6.39 24.11 -4.05
CA ARG A 225 7.40 23.03 -3.97
C ARG A 225 7.91 22.61 -5.35
N LYS A 226 7.91 23.54 -6.31
CA LYS A 226 8.64 23.39 -7.56
C LYS A 226 10.07 23.88 -7.33
N ALA A 227 10.97 22.97 -7.01
CA ALA A 227 12.40 23.16 -7.26
C ALA A 227 12.70 22.74 -8.69
#